data_AF-A0AAX3X423-F1
#
_entry.id   AF-A0AAX3X423-F1
#
_cell.length_a   1.000
_cell.length_b   1.000
_cell.length_c   1.000
_cell.angle_alpha   90.00
_cell.angle_beta   90.00
_cell.angle_gamma   90.00
#
_symmetry.space_group_name_H-M   'P 1'
#
loop_
_entity.id
_entity.type
_entity.pdbx_description
1 polymer ?
#
loop_
_entity_poly.entity_id
_entity_poly.type
_entity_poly.pdbx_seq_one_letter_code
_entity_poly.pdbx_strand_id
1 'polypeptide(L)' 'MPKNVNYTIEPKFIGNLIQHKGLMIVITTTVGKLIGTLDNVFIDHVALVVNGKFHHIRLCEIVYFEKADEK' A
#
# COMPACT_ATOMS: atom_id res chain seq x y z
N MET A 1 -13.47 25.82 -11.62
CA MET A 1 -12.04 25.83 -11.21
C MET A 1 -11.73 24.49 -10.57
N PRO A 2 -10.67 23.77 -10.99
CA PRO A 2 -10.26 22.57 -10.28
C PRO A 2 -9.83 23.01 -8.87
N LYS A 3 -10.37 22.37 -7.84
CA LYS A 3 -9.91 22.58 -6.46
C LYS A 3 -8.47 22.11 -6.42
N ASN A 4 -7.56 22.93 -5.88
CA ASN A 4 -6.22 22.49 -5.54
C ASN A 4 -6.35 21.33 -4.55
N VAL A 5 -6.19 20.10 -5.02
CA VAL A 5 -6.14 18.92 -4.18
C VAL A 5 -4.71 18.86 -3.65
N ASN A 6 -4.52 19.32 -2.41
CA ASN A 6 -3.25 19.12 -1.72
C ASN A 6 -3.14 17.65 -1.32
N TYR A 7 -2.29 16.91 -2.03
CA TYR A 7 -1.86 15.60 -1.57
C TYR A 7 -0.76 15.80 -0.54
N THR A 8 -1.00 15.39 0.72
CA THR A 8 0.09 15.21 1.67
C THR A 8 0.86 13.98 1.22
N ILE A 9 2.03 14.19 0.61
CA ILE A 9 2.90 13.10 0.17
C ILE A 9 3.72 12.65 1.38
N GLU A 10 3.77 11.34 1.61
CA GLU A 10 4.59 10.70 2.65
C GLU A 10 5.79 10.01 2.00
N PRO A 11 6.81 10.75 1.52
CA PRO A 11 7.84 10.21 0.62
C PRO A 11 8.66 9.07 1.24
N LYS A 12 8.90 9.13 2.55
CA LYS A 12 9.64 8.07 3.25
C LYS A 12 8.80 6.79 3.40
N PHE A 13 7.49 6.94 3.62
CA PHE A 13 6.57 5.81 3.72
C PHE A 13 6.44 5.11 2.36
N ILE A 14 6.22 5.89 1.29
CA ILE A 14 6.23 5.42 -0.10
C ILE A 14 7.57 4.75 -0.43
N GLY A 15 8.69 5.37 -0.07
CA GLY A 15 10.02 4.80 -0.28
C GLY A 15 10.21 3.44 0.38
N ASN A 16 9.72 3.27 1.61
CA ASN A 16 9.77 1.99 2.31
C ASN A 16 8.85 0.94 1.65
N LEU A 17 7.65 1.32 1.18
CA LEU A 17 6.77 0.43 0.42
C LEU A 17 7.42 -0.05 -0.88
N ILE A 18 8.09 0.84 -1.62
CA ILE A 18 8.78 0.50 -2.88
C ILE A 18 9.82 -0.60 -2.66
N GLN A 19 10.51 -0.60 -1.51
CA GLN A 19 11.49 -1.66 -1.17
C GLN A 19 10.86 -3.04 -1.00
N HIS A 20 9.54 -3.11 -0.79
CA HIS A 20 8.80 -4.37 -0.63
C HIS A 20 8.05 -4.80 -1.89
N LYS A 21 8.25 -4.12 -3.03
CA LYS A 21 7.61 -4.46 -4.29
C LYS A 21 7.99 -5.89 -4.72
N GLY A 22 7.00 -6.67 -5.12
CA GLY A 22 7.12 -8.09 -5.45
C GLY A 22 7.12 -9.04 -4.25
N LEU A 23 7.15 -8.51 -3.01
CA LEU A 23 7.12 -9.34 -1.80
C LEU A 23 5.69 -9.52 -1.28
N MET A 24 5.49 -10.63 -0.58
CA MET A 24 4.29 -10.83 0.23
C MET A 24 4.38 -9.96 1.48
N ILE A 25 3.38 -9.10 1.68
CA ILE A 25 3.31 -8.18 2.81
C ILE A 25 1.94 -8.25 3.48
N VAL A 26 1.89 -7.76 4.71
CA VAL A 26 0.65 -7.47 5.42
C VAL A 26 0.46 -5.96 5.43
N ILE A 27 -0.67 -5.50 4.91
CA ILE A 27 -1.12 -4.11 5.02
C ILE A 27 -2.20 -4.05 6.09
N THR A 28 -1.96 -3.26 7.14
CA THR A 28 -2.97 -2.97 8.16
C THR A 28 -3.63 -1.65 7.84
N THR A 29 -4.94 -1.69 7.65
CA THR A 29 -5.79 -0.52 7.42
C THR A 29 -6.66 -0.22 8.64
N THR A 30 -7.36 0.91 8.59
CA THR A 30 -8.36 1.31 9.61
C THR A 30 -9.50 0.30 9.79
N VAL A 31 -9.77 -0.53 8.78
CA VAL A 31 -10.89 -1.50 8.75
C VAL A 31 -10.45 -2.97 8.85
N GLY A 32 -9.15 -3.25 8.85
CA GLY A 32 -8.63 -4.62 8.95
C GLY A 32 -7.30 -4.84 8.22
N LYS A 33 -6.87 -6.09 8.16
CA LYS A 33 -5.61 -6.51 7.52
C LYS A 33 -5.85 -7.16 6.16
N LEU A 34 -5.00 -6.85 5.19
CA LEU A 34 -4.90 -7.58 3.93
C LEU A 34 -3.50 -8.18 3.80
N ILE A 35 -3.44 -9.43 3.36
CA ILE A 35 -2.18 -10.14 3.10
C ILE A 35 -2.15 -10.44 1.60
N GLY A 36 -1.06 -10.06 0.94
CA GLY A 36 -0.91 -10.26 -0.50
C GLY A 36 0.45 -9.83 -1.01
N THR A 37 0.65 -9.98 -2.32
CA THR A 37 1.87 -9.54 -2.98
C THR A 37 1.77 -8.07 -3.35
N LEU A 38 2.73 -7.25 -2.93
CA LEU A 38 2.79 -5.84 -3.31
C LEU A 38 3.21 -5.72 -4.78
N ASP A 39 2.24 -5.55 -5.67
CA ASP A 39 2.51 -5.45 -7.11
C ASP A 39 3.14 -4.11 -7.47
N ASN A 40 2.58 -3.01 -6.98
CA ASN A 40 3.08 -1.66 -7.31
C ASN A 40 2.74 -0.60 -6.26
N VAL A 41 3.48 0.50 -6.29
CA VAL A 41 3.32 1.65 -5.39
C VAL A 41 3.20 2.92 -6.24
N PHE A 42 2.13 3.67 -6.02
CA PHE A 42 1.84 4.95 -6.67
C PHE A 42 1.89 6.08 -5.64
N ILE A 43 1.73 7.32 -6.12
CA ILE A 43 1.79 8.52 -5.26
C ILE A 43 0.62 8.63 -4.27
N ASP A 44 -0.50 7.97 -4.56
CA ASP A 44 -1.76 8.08 -3.82
C ASP A 44 -2.30 6.73 -3.31
N HIS A 45 -1.83 5.61 -3.88
CA HIS A 45 -2.29 4.27 -3.52
C HIS A 45 -1.22 3.19 -3.78
N VAL A 46 -1.48 1.98 -3.29
CA VAL A 46 -0.72 0.76 -3.63
C VAL A 46 -1.62 -0.23 -4.34
N ALA A 47 -1.04 -1.07 -5.20
CA ALA A 47 -1.70 -2.22 -5.78
C ALA A 47 -1.21 -3.49 -5.06
N LEU A 48 -2.11 -4.15 -4.34
CA LEU A 48 -1.87 -5.41 -3.64
C LEU A 48 -2.61 -6.55 -4.34
N VAL A 49 -1.91 -7.61 -4.72
CA VAL A 49 -2.54 -8.80 -5.31
C VAL A 49 -2.91 -9.77 -4.19
N VAL A 50 -4.22 -9.98 -4.01
CA VAL A 50 -4.79 -10.90 -3.02
C VAL A 50 -5.64 -11.92 -3.78
N ASN A 51 -5.30 -13.20 -3.66
CA ASN A 51 -5.98 -14.30 -4.37
C ASN A 51 -6.14 -14.04 -5.87
N GLY A 52 -5.09 -13.53 -6.52
CA GLY A 52 -5.07 -13.22 -7.96
C GLY A 52 -5.83 -11.96 -8.38
N LYS A 53 -6.38 -11.18 -7.42
CA LYS A 53 -7.10 -9.93 -7.70
C LYS A 53 -6.33 -8.71 -7.22
N PHE A 54 -6.32 -7.67 -8.04
CA PHE A 54 -5.74 -6.37 -7.68
C PHE A 54 -6.65 -5.61 -6.73
N HIS A 55 -6.11 -5.24 -5.58
CA HIS A 55 -6.73 -4.36 -4.61
C HIS A 55 -5.94 -3.06 -4.58
N HIS A 56 -6.58 -1.97 -5.01
CA HIS A 56 -6.00 -0.63 -4.93
C HIS A 56 -6.35 -0.03 -3.57
N ILE A 57 -5.34 0.15 -2.71
CA ILE A 57 -5.50 0.62 -1.34
C ILE A 57 -4.94 2.03 -1.26
N ARG A 58 -5.79 3.00 -0.89
CA ARG A 58 -5.37 4.39 -0.69
C ARG A 58 -4.30 4.48 0.37
N LEU A 59 -3.22 5.23 0.13
CA LEU A 59 -2.13 5.40 1.09
C LEU A 59 -2.63 5.94 2.43
N CYS A 60 -3.57 6.89 2.41
CA CYS A 60 -4.14 7.51 3.60
C CYS A 60 -4.96 6.55 4.50
N GLU A 61 -5.29 5.35 4.01
CA GLU A 61 -6.00 4.32 4.78
C GLU A 61 -5.06 3.27 5.37
N ILE A 62 -3.77 3.31 5.02
CA ILE A 62 -2.76 2.40 5.54
C ILE A 62 -2.27 2.95 6.88
N VAL A 63 -2.47 2.18 7.94
CA VAL A 63 -1.94 2.51 9.27
C VAL A 63 -0.47 2.09 9.35
N TYR A 64 -0.15 0.88 8.89
CA TYR A 64 1.22 0.37 8.77
C TYR A 64 1.29 -0.85 7.85
N PHE A 65 2.50 -1.27 7.49
CA PHE A 65 2.76 -2.51 6.76
C PHE A 65 3.98 -3.25 7.33
N GLU A 66 4.03 -4.54 7.09
CA GLU A 66 5.11 -5.44 7.51
C GLU A 66 5.33 -6.53 6.45
N LYS A 67 6.55 -7.09 6.37
CA LYS A 67 6.81 -8.27 5.54
C LYS A 67 5.96 -9.43 6.09
N ALA A 68 5.32 -10.21 5.22
CA ALA A 68 4.65 -11.42 5.66
C ALA A 68 5.69 -12.48 6.06
N ASP A 69 5.44 -13.19 7.16
CA ASP A 69 6.30 -14.30 7.57
C ASP A 69 6.30 -15.39 6.48
N GLU A 70 7.50 -15.86 6.12
CA GLU A 70 7.66 -17.10 5.35
C GLU A 70 7.38 -18.26 6.31
N LYS A 71 6.19 -18.86 6.22
CA LYS A 71 5.87 -20.12 6.91
C LYS A 71 6.44 -21.32 6.17
#